data_AF-Q7MHA3-F1
#
_entry.id   AF-Q7MHA3-F1
#
_cell.length_a   1.000
_cell.length_b   1.000
_cell.length_c   1.000
_cell.angle_alpha   90.00
_cell.angle_beta   90.00
_cell.angle_gamma   90.00
#
_symmetry.space_group_name_H-M   'P 1'
#
loop_
_entity.id
_entity.type
_entity.pdbx_description
1 polymer ?
#
loop_
_entity_poly.entity_id
_entity_poly.type
_entity_poly.pdbx_seq_one_letter_code
_entity_poly.pdbx_strand_id
1 'polypeptide(L)'
;MRNKIATICALLAPLGLFSATCQASVETTVGAEFWNVKTKVNEVDRDRAATGSYYASIEHEVKYLPDMRVRYSSVDADYMAFDKLDLTLYFNLLEHDLMHFDAGITFSDLSNTKYLNVADLAAGESSFDEMIWAWYGYGEINVPKTNFDVIGEMNFGNNKGIKSTDLMAGMQYRLPFEGSEVALRAGYRVIDLEADAFASSLGKSFIFAHGWFLGAQYRF
;
A
#
# COMPACT_ATOMS: atom_id res chain seq x y z
N MET A 1 5.79 -25.50 26.34
CA MET A 1 6.94 -24.58 26.56
C MET A 1 8.00 -24.83 25.49
N ARG A 2 8.07 -23.97 24.47
CA ARG A 2 9.33 -23.63 23.78
C ARG A 2 9.12 -22.33 22.99
N ASN A 3 9.97 -21.37 23.31
CA ASN A 3 9.82 -19.96 22.99
C ASN A 3 10.03 -19.64 21.50
N LYS A 4 9.28 -18.63 21.08
CA LYS A 4 9.43 -17.81 19.88
C LYS A 4 10.75 -17.04 19.93
N ILE A 5 11.51 -17.03 18.83
CA ILE A 5 12.40 -15.92 18.45
C ILE A 5 12.37 -15.85 16.92
N ALA A 6 11.48 -15.03 16.37
CA ALA A 6 11.57 -14.56 14.99
C ALA A 6 12.52 -13.37 14.99
N THR A 7 13.71 -13.58 14.44
CA THR A 7 14.72 -12.55 14.23
C THR A 7 14.27 -11.68 13.05
N ILE A 8 13.57 -10.58 13.32
CA ILE A 8 13.39 -9.49 12.36
C ILE A 8 14.67 -8.64 12.44
N CYS A 9 15.66 -9.00 11.63
CA CYS A 9 16.86 -8.19 11.45
C CYS A 9 16.54 -7.00 10.54
N ALA A 10 16.68 -5.82 11.13
CA ALA A 10 16.88 -4.51 10.53
C ALA A 10 17.36 -4.51 9.05
N LEU A 11 16.51 -4.02 8.16
CA LEU A 11 16.95 -3.28 6.97
C LEU A 11 16.69 -1.79 7.21
N LEU A 12 17.53 -1.19 8.03
CA LEU A 12 17.83 0.24 8.01
C LEU A 12 19.30 0.33 7.59
N ALA A 13 19.55 0.20 6.29
CA ALA A 13 20.83 0.46 5.68
C ALA A 13 20.67 1.64 4.69
N PRO A 14 21.62 2.60 4.68
CA PRO A 14 21.45 3.86 3.99
C PRO A 14 21.54 3.66 2.47
N LEU A 15 20.52 4.08 1.73
CA LEU A 15 20.57 4.25 0.28
C LEU A 15 21.45 5.47 -0.04
N GLY A 16 22.77 5.29 0.07
CA GLY A 16 23.77 6.29 -0.29
C GLY A 16 24.53 5.86 -1.53
N LEU A 17 23.92 5.91 -2.71
CA LEU A 17 24.62 5.81 -4.00
C LEU A 17 23.85 6.54 -5.11
N PHE A 18 23.78 7.87 -5.06
CA PHE A 18 23.58 8.68 -6.27
C PHE A 18 24.54 9.87 -6.25
N SER A 19 25.69 9.70 -6.88
CA SER A 19 26.56 10.80 -7.29
C SER A 19 25.95 11.47 -8.52
N ALA A 20 24.86 12.21 -8.34
CA ALA A 20 24.36 13.12 -9.35
C ALA A 20 24.66 14.54 -8.88
N THR A 21 25.68 15.15 -9.48
CA THR A 21 25.92 16.59 -9.39
C THR A 21 24.81 17.32 -10.11
N CYS A 22 23.66 17.43 -9.48
CA CYS A 22 22.58 18.32 -9.89
C CYS A 22 22.03 18.93 -8.61
N GLN A 23 21.84 20.24 -8.61
CA GLN A 23 21.10 20.97 -7.58
C GLN A 23 19.61 20.59 -7.69
N ALA A 24 19.30 19.31 -7.58
CA ALA A 24 17.95 18.80 -7.50
C ALA A 24 17.58 18.78 -6.02
N SER A 25 16.50 19.47 -5.67
CA SER A 25 15.82 19.21 -4.40
C SER A 25 15.35 17.76 -4.42
N VAL A 26 15.53 17.10 -3.28
CA VAL A 26 15.04 15.74 -3.04
C VAL A 26 14.21 15.82 -1.79
N GLU A 27 12.95 15.40 -1.90
CA GLU A 27 12.05 15.27 -0.77
C GLU A 27 11.90 13.80 -0.42
N THR A 28 12.01 13.48 0.87
CA THR A 28 11.85 12.13 1.38
C THR A 28 10.63 12.05 2.28
N THR A 29 9.74 11.11 2.02
CA THR A 29 8.61 10.83 2.90
C THR A 29 8.71 9.41 3.46
N VAL A 30 8.45 9.26 4.76
CA VAL A 30 8.28 7.96 5.42
C VAL A 30 6.94 7.93 6.13
N GLY A 31 6.24 6.80 6.07
CA GLY A 31 4.93 6.69 6.70
C GLY A 31 4.64 5.31 7.25
N ALA A 32 3.76 5.29 8.24
CA ALA A 32 3.23 4.10 8.87
C ALA A 32 1.71 4.22 9.01
N GLU A 33 1.00 3.15 8.72
CA GLU A 33 -0.46 3.10 8.78
C GLU A 33 -0.91 1.85 9.52
N PHE A 34 -1.86 2.04 10.40
CA PHE A 34 -2.70 1.01 10.97
C PHE A 34 -3.96 0.89 10.12
N TRP A 35 -4.29 -0.31 9.67
CA TRP A 35 -5.50 -0.58 8.92
C TRP A 35 -6.34 -1.65 9.62
N ASN A 36 -7.58 -1.30 9.97
CA ASN A 36 -8.53 -2.23 10.55
C ASN A 36 -9.30 -2.90 9.42
N VAL A 37 -8.89 -4.10 9.04
CA VAL A 37 -9.42 -4.78 7.85
C VAL A 37 -10.49 -5.79 8.23
N LYS A 38 -11.58 -5.77 7.46
CA LYS A 38 -12.56 -6.85 7.38
C LYS A 38 -12.38 -7.55 6.05
N THR A 39 -12.29 -8.87 6.08
CA THR A 39 -12.15 -9.69 4.89
C THR A 39 -13.45 -10.44 4.61
N LYS A 40 -13.82 -10.49 3.34
CA LYS A 40 -14.88 -11.34 2.81
C LYS A 40 -14.23 -12.33 1.86
N VAL A 41 -14.42 -13.61 2.14
CA VAL A 41 -13.94 -14.73 1.30
C VAL A 41 -15.15 -15.62 1.01
N ASN A 42 -15.48 -15.78 -0.27
CA ASN A 42 -16.61 -16.62 -0.73
C ASN A 42 -17.93 -16.31 0.01
N GLU A 43 -18.29 -15.02 0.09
CA GLU A 43 -19.55 -14.51 0.67
C GLU A 43 -19.75 -14.70 2.19
N VAL A 44 -18.79 -15.27 2.91
CA VAL A 44 -18.82 -15.35 4.38
C VAL A 44 -17.97 -14.23 4.98
N ASP A 45 -18.58 -13.38 5.81
CA ASP A 45 -17.86 -12.39 6.63
C ASP A 45 -16.89 -13.12 7.57
N ARG A 46 -15.61 -12.74 7.54
CA ARG A 46 -14.56 -13.32 8.40
C ARG A 46 -13.96 -12.29 9.35
N ASP A 47 -13.22 -12.78 10.33
CA ASP A 47 -12.78 -12.03 11.50
C ASP A 47 -11.97 -10.77 11.16
N ARG A 48 -12.05 -9.79 12.07
CA ARG A 48 -11.33 -8.51 11.95
C ARG A 48 -9.85 -8.75 12.20
N ALA A 49 -9.00 -8.31 11.28
CA ALA A 49 -7.56 -8.26 11.48
C ALA A 49 -7.08 -6.81 11.60
N ALA A 50 -6.09 -6.59 12.45
CA ALA A 50 -5.36 -5.34 12.54
C ALA A 50 -4.05 -5.52 11.79
N THR A 51 -3.87 -4.77 10.71
CA THR A 51 -2.71 -4.86 9.83
C THR A 51 -1.94 -3.55 9.83
N GLY A 52 -0.63 -3.64 9.64
CA GLY A 52 0.26 -2.49 9.52
C GLY A 52 0.82 -2.39 8.10
N SER A 53 0.92 -1.17 7.59
CA SER A 53 1.71 -0.85 6.40
C SER A 53 2.74 0.23 6.70
N TYR A 54 3.88 0.12 6.04
CA TYR A 54 4.96 1.11 6.08
C TYR A 54 5.34 1.46 4.65
N TYR A 55 5.70 2.72 4.42
CA TYR A 55 6.18 3.13 3.11
C TYR A 55 7.26 4.20 3.23
N ALA A 56 8.07 4.29 2.19
CA ALA A 56 9.03 5.35 1.98
C ALA A 56 8.98 5.80 0.52
N SER A 57 8.99 7.11 0.27
CA SER A 57 9.13 7.70 -1.07
C SER A 57 10.28 8.68 -1.14
N ILE A 58 10.79 8.82 -2.36
CA ILE A 58 11.77 9.82 -2.75
C ILE A 58 11.19 10.53 -3.97
N GLU A 59 11.04 11.84 -3.84
CA GLU A 59 10.54 12.75 -4.87
C GLU A 59 11.65 13.73 -5.25
N HIS A 60 11.75 14.08 -6.52
CA HIS A 60 12.81 14.97 -7.01
C HIS A 60 12.31 15.91 -8.12
N GLU A 61 13.02 17.02 -8.36
CA GLU A 61 12.69 17.95 -9.45
C GLU A 61 13.30 17.58 -10.83
N VAL A 62 13.95 16.41 -10.96
CA VAL A 62 14.61 16.02 -12.21
C VAL A 62 13.59 15.62 -13.27
N LYS A 63 13.48 16.45 -14.32
CA LYS A 63 12.58 16.20 -15.45
C LYS A 63 12.82 14.82 -16.10
N TYR A 64 11.73 14.12 -16.40
CA TYR A 64 11.65 12.81 -17.07
C TYR A 64 12.15 11.60 -16.28
N LEU A 65 12.73 11.80 -15.09
CA LEU A 65 12.96 10.70 -14.17
C LEU A 65 11.69 10.53 -13.30
N PRO A 66 11.21 9.30 -13.05
CA PRO A 66 10.07 9.11 -12.17
C PRO A 66 10.52 9.13 -10.71
N ASP A 67 9.66 9.67 -9.86
CA ASP A 67 9.72 9.51 -8.43
C ASP A 67 9.44 8.05 -8.05
N MET A 68 9.81 7.67 -6.83
CA MET A 68 9.66 6.29 -6.38
C MET A 68 9.05 6.20 -4.99
N ARG A 69 8.23 5.16 -4.79
CA ARG A 69 7.72 4.76 -3.47
C ARG A 69 7.82 3.26 -3.30
N VAL A 70 8.32 2.83 -2.15
CA VAL A 70 8.23 1.44 -1.70
C VAL A 70 7.22 1.37 -0.56
N ARG A 71 6.26 0.44 -0.63
CA ARG A 71 5.30 0.18 0.45
C ARG A 71 5.31 -1.30 0.80
N TYR A 72 5.43 -1.62 2.07
CA TYR A 72 5.24 -2.96 2.60
C TYR A 72 3.95 -2.97 3.42
N SER A 73 3.07 -3.94 3.15
CA SER A 73 1.84 -4.17 3.91
C SER A 73 1.82 -5.62 4.37
N SER A 74 1.52 -5.85 5.64
CA SER A 74 1.40 -7.21 6.19
C SER A 74 0.04 -7.38 6.83
N VAL A 75 -0.78 -8.27 6.28
CA VAL A 75 -2.07 -8.65 6.85
C VAL A 75 -1.90 -9.98 7.57
N ASP A 76 -2.18 -9.99 8.87
CA ASP A 76 -2.20 -11.20 9.70
C ASP A 76 -3.63 -11.43 10.19
N ALA A 77 -4.38 -12.26 9.46
CA ALA A 77 -5.72 -12.69 9.81
C ALA A 77 -5.78 -14.22 9.94
N ASP A 78 -6.63 -14.73 10.84
CA ASP A 78 -6.70 -16.17 11.19
C ASP A 78 -6.90 -17.12 9.99
N TYR A 79 -7.43 -16.63 8.86
CA TYR A 79 -7.68 -17.40 7.64
C TYR A 79 -6.94 -16.87 6.40
N MET A 80 -6.18 -15.78 6.54
CA MET A 80 -5.47 -15.12 5.45
C MET A 80 -4.32 -14.29 6.02
N ALA A 81 -3.10 -14.75 5.76
CA ALA A 81 -1.89 -13.99 6.08
C ALA A 81 -1.18 -13.66 4.77
N PHE A 82 -0.99 -12.38 4.45
CA PHE A 82 -0.24 -12.01 3.27
C PHE A 82 0.68 -10.82 3.54
N ASP A 83 1.86 -10.93 2.93
CA ASP A 83 2.79 -9.84 2.81
C ASP A 83 2.71 -9.31 1.38
N LYS A 84 2.72 -8.00 1.24
CA LYS A 84 2.65 -7.31 -0.05
C LYS A 84 3.74 -6.26 -0.10
N LEU A 85 4.61 -6.35 -1.10
CA LEU A 85 5.65 -5.36 -1.38
C LEU A 85 5.34 -4.64 -2.69
N ASP A 86 5.07 -3.35 -2.59
CA ASP A 86 4.77 -2.47 -3.72
C ASP A 86 5.95 -1.58 -4.05
N LEU A 87 6.41 -1.60 -5.30
CA LEU A 87 7.27 -0.59 -5.89
C LEU A 87 6.46 0.25 -6.86
N THR A 88 6.26 1.53 -6.53
CA THR A 88 5.54 2.50 -7.36
C THR A 88 6.53 3.48 -7.98
N LEU A 89 6.43 3.66 -9.29
CA LEU A 89 7.16 4.66 -10.05
C LEU A 89 6.15 5.64 -10.63
N TYR A 90 6.27 6.92 -10.33
CA TYR A 90 5.26 7.91 -10.68
C TYR A 90 5.88 9.23 -11.11
N PHE A 91 5.06 10.03 -11.78
CA PHE A 91 5.38 11.39 -12.15
C PHE A 91 4.31 12.30 -11.55
N ASN A 92 4.75 13.43 -11.02
CA ASN A 92 3.89 14.56 -10.74
C ASN A 92 3.36 15.13 -12.06
N LEU A 93 2.05 15.04 -12.26
CA LEU A 93 1.37 15.54 -13.45
C LEU A 93 0.79 16.94 -13.25
N LEU A 94 0.45 17.29 -12.01
CA LEU A 94 -0.07 18.59 -11.64
C LEU A 94 0.36 18.94 -10.22
N GLU A 95 1.19 19.96 -10.11
CA GLU A 95 1.59 20.57 -8.85
C GLU A 95 0.94 21.97 -8.75
N HIS A 96 0.12 22.20 -7.73
CA HIS A 96 -0.48 23.49 -7.44
C HIS A 96 -0.81 23.62 -5.94
N ASP A 97 -0.77 24.83 -5.40
CA ASP A 97 -1.10 25.16 -4.00
C ASP A 97 -2.43 24.56 -3.45
N LEU A 98 -3.38 24.20 -4.33
CA LEU A 98 -4.68 23.64 -3.93
C LEU A 98 -4.82 22.17 -4.29
N MET A 99 -4.04 21.67 -5.25
CA MET A 99 -4.21 20.32 -5.77
C MET A 99 -2.88 19.76 -6.26
N HIS A 100 -2.71 18.49 -5.95
CA HIS A 100 -1.57 17.69 -6.36
C HIS A 100 -2.07 16.41 -7.00
N PHE A 101 -1.48 16.01 -8.12
CA PHE A 101 -1.87 14.79 -8.82
C PHE A 101 -0.66 14.07 -9.42
N ASP A 102 -0.53 12.80 -9.03
CA ASP A 102 0.49 11.88 -9.53
C ASP A 102 -0.15 10.79 -10.37
N ALA A 103 0.59 10.33 -11.38
CA ALA A 103 0.26 9.10 -12.08
C ALA A 103 1.51 8.28 -12.35
N GLY A 104 1.33 6.96 -12.38
CA GLY A 104 2.46 6.05 -12.51
C GLY A 104 2.06 4.60 -12.70
N ILE A 105 2.99 3.74 -12.34
CA ILE A 105 2.83 2.28 -12.35
C ILE A 105 3.32 1.71 -11.03
N THR A 106 2.62 0.71 -10.53
CA THR A 106 3.00 -0.06 -9.34
C THR A 106 3.25 -1.50 -9.75
N PHE A 107 4.38 -2.03 -9.30
CA PHE A 107 4.69 -3.46 -9.33
C PHE A 107 4.50 -4.00 -7.92
N SER A 108 3.62 -4.98 -7.76
CA SER A 108 3.37 -5.64 -6.49
C SER A 108 3.94 -7.05 -6.53
N ASP A 109 4.80 -7.36 -5.57
CA ASP A 109 5.18 -8.71 -5.23
C ASP A 109 4.25 -9.21 -4.11
N LEU A 110 3.54 -10.31 -4.37
CA LEU A 110 2.65 -10.98 -3.43
C LEU A 110 3.31 -12.24 -2.82
N SER A 111 4.61 -12.44 -3.00
CA SER A 111 5.36 -13.57 -2.45
C SER A 111 5.14 -13.71 -0.94
N ASN A 112 5.09 -14.94 -0.43
CA ASN A 112 4.72 -15.29 0.96
C ASN A 112 3.23 -15.11 1.32
N THR A 113 2.33 -14.95 0.36
CA THR A 113 0.89 -15.02 0.64
C THR A 113 0.50 -16.44 1.03
N LYS A 114 0.10 -16.63 2.29
CA LYS A 114 -0.44 -17.89 2.83
C LYS A 114 -1.95 -17.79 2.95
N TYR A 115 -2.66 -18.66 2.25
CA TYR A 115 -4.11 -18.78 2.39
C TYR A 115 -4.52 -20.21 2.78
N LEU A 116 -5.55 -20.31 3.61
CA LEU A 116 -6.19 -21.58 3.94
C LEU A 116 -7.44 -21.74 3.08
N ASN A 117 -7.48 -22.80 2.26
CA ASN A 117 -8.65 -23.09 1.43
C ASN A 117 -9.77 -23.67 2.31
N VAL A 118 -10.84 -22.90 2.50
CA VAL A 118 -11.96 -23.25 3.39
C VAL A 118 -12.82 -24.40 2.83
N ALA A 119 -12.73 -24.69 1.53
CA ALA A 119 -13.45 -25.82 0.92
C ALA A 119 -12.78 -27.17 1.22
N ASP A 120 -11.50 -27.16 1.60
CA ASP A 120 -10.75 -28.37 1.91
C ASP A 120 -9.73 -28.11 3.03
N LEU A 121 -10.22 -28.02 4.28
CA LEU A 121 -9.40 -27.89 5.48
C LEU A 121 -8.37 -29.03 5.65
N ALA A 122 -8.52 -30.14 4.89
CA ALA A 122 -7.56 -31.24 4.86
C ALA A 122 -6.41 -31.04 3.86
N ALA A 123 -6.49 -30.06 2.95
CA ALA A 123 -5.48 -29.80 1.91
C ALA A 123 -4.25 -29.01 2.41
N GLY A 124 -4.33 -28.32 3.56
CA GLY A 124 -3.22 -27.57 4.16
C GLY A 124 -3.05 -26.13 3.66
N GLU A 125 -1.97 -25.46 4.11
CA GLU A 125 -1.59 -24.10 3.66
C GLU A 125 -1.21 -24.11 2.17
N SER A 126 -1.79 -23.22 1.38
CA SER A 126 -1.40 -23.00 -0.02
C SER A 126 -0.65 -21.66 -0.14
N SER A 127 0.48 -21.67 -0.85
CA SER A 127 1.27 -20.46 -1.13
C SER A 127 0.90 -19.87 -2.49
N PHE A 128 0.83 -18.55 -2.56
CA PHE A 128 0.59 -17.81 -3.79
C PHE A 128 1.75 -16.84 -4.00
N ASP A 129 2.52 -17.06 -5.06
CA ASP A 129 3.69 -16.24 -5.41
C ASP A 129 3.49 -15.71 -6.83
N GLU A 130 2.97 -14.50 -6.96
CA GLU A 130 2.79 -13.83 -8.25
C GLU A 130 3.20 -12.36 -8.17
N MET A 131 3.87 -11.92 -9.24
CA MET A 131 4.17 -10.51 -9.48
C MET A 131 3.12 -9.94 -10.43
N ILE A 132 2.43 -8.89 -9.98
CA ILE A 132 1.41 -8.16 -10.73
C ILE A 132 1.85 -6.71 -10.94
N TRP A 133 1.30 -6.05 -11.95
CA TRP A 133 1.43 -4.61 -12.11
C TRP A 133 0.06 -3.93 -12.14
N ALA A 134 0.02 -2.65 -11.77
CA ALA A 134 -1.17 -1.81 -11.76
C ALA A 134 -0.82 -0.39 -12.23
N TRP A 135 -1.77 0.29 -12.83
CA TRP A 135 -1.73 1.74 -13.00
C TRP A 135 -1.95 2.41 -11.66
N TYR A 136 -1.09 3.39 -11.33
CA TYR A 136 -1.15 4.17 -10.11
C TYR A 136 -1.68 5.57 -10.40
N GLY A 137 -2.54 6.06 -9.51
CA GLY A 137 -2.93 7.46 -9.45
C GLY A 137 -3.07 7.91 -8.00
N TYR A 138 -2.52 9.09 -7.68
CA TYR A 138 -2.70 9.73 -6.39
C TYR A 138 -3.18 11.17 -6.61
N GLY A 139 -4.14 11.59 -5.80
CA GLY A 139 -4.68 12.94 -5.83
C GLY A 139 -4.82 13.48 -4.43
N GLU A 140 -4.44 14.73 -4.26
CA GLU A 140 -4.57 15.46 -3.01
C GLU A 140 -5.19 16.83 -3.29
N ILE A 141 -6.17 17.23 -2.47
CA ILE A 141 -6.81 18.55 -2.54
C ILE A 141 -6.59 19.23 -1.20
N ASN A 142 -5.81 20.30 -1.22
CA ASN A 142 -5.50 21.12 -0.07
C ASN A 142 -6.69 22.03 0.26
N VAL A 143 -7.19 21.96 1.50
CA VAL A 143 -8.32 22.81 1.93
C VAL A 143 -7.78 24.20 2.30
N PRO A 144 -8.17 25.28 1.58
CA PRO A 144 -7.59 26.59 1.78
C PRO A 144 -7.71 27.12 3.20
N LYS A 145 -6.65 27.75 3.71
CA LYS A 145 -6.57 28.35 5.05
C LYS A 145 -6.74 27.34 6.20
N THR A 146 -6.52 26.07 5.93
CA THR A 146 -6.47 25.01 6.94
C THR A 146 -5.27 24.10 6.68
N ASN A 147 -4.98 23.24 7.64
CA ASN A 147 -3.96 22.20 7.46
C ASN A 147 -4.59 20.86 7.06
N PHE A 148 -5.82 20.86 6.53
CA PHE A 148 -6.49 19.65 6.11
C PHE A 148 -6.39 19.47 4.61
N ASP A 149 -6.16 18.23 4.18
CA ASP A 149 -6.23 17.86 2.77
C ASP A 149 -7.12 16.62 2.60
N VAL A 150 -7.79 16.56 1.47
CA VAL A 150 -8.53 15.38 1.03
C VAL A 150 -7.63 14.58 0.13
N ILE A 151 -7.45 13.30 0.43
CA ILE A 151 -6.50 12.42 -0.27
C ILE A 151 -7.23 11.25 -0.91
N GLY A 152 -6.73 10.82 -2.07
CA GLY A 152 -7.20 9.66 -2.80
C GLY A 152 -6.04 8.94 -3.48
N GLU A 153 -6.01 7.62 -3.39
CA GLU A 153 -5.04 6.76 -4.09
C GLU A 153 -5.80 5.64 -4.80
N MET A 154 -5.39 5.32 -6.02
CA MET A 154 -5.91 4.20 -6.78
C MET A 154 -4.79 3.41 -7.44
N ASN A 155 -4.88 2.08 -7.34
CA ASN A 155 -4.10 1.14 -8.11
C ASN A 155 -5.05 0.17 -8.82
N PHE A 156 -5.00 0.09 -10.14
CA PHE A 156 -5.81 -0.87 -10.89
C PHE A 156 -5.01 -1.57 -11.98
N GLY A 157 -5.14 -2.89 -12.07
CA GLY A 157 -4.39 -3.70 -13.03
C GLY A 157 -5.14 -4.98 -13.39
N ASN A 158 -4.86 -5.50 -14.58
CA ASN A 158 -5.34 -6.80 -15.02
C ASN A 158 -4.21 -7.50 -15.76
N ASN A 159 -3.59 -8.48 -15.10
CA ASN A 159 -2.42 -9.16 -15.61
C ASN A 159 -2.44 -10.63 -15.22
N LYS A 160 -2.05 -11.51 -16.15
CA LYS A 160 -1.98 -12.98 -15.94
C LYS A 160 -3.28 -13.61 -15.39
N GLY A 161 -4.45 -13.06 -15.74
CA GLY A 161 -5.74 -13.53 -15.22
C GLY A 161 -6.03 -13.11 -13.78
N ILE A 162 -5.26 -12.17 -13.23
CA ILE A 162 -5.48 -11.55 -11.91
C ILE A 162 -5.91 -10.11 -12.14
N LYS A 163 -7.13 -9.77 -11.73
CA LYS A 163 -7.63 -8.41 -11.66
C LYS A 163 -7.41 -7.88 -10.25
N SER A 164 -6.63 -6.82 -10.15
CA SER A 164 -6.25 -6.18 -8.88
C SER A 164 -6.76 -4.75 -8.85
N THR A 165 -7.47 -4.40 -7.79
CA THR A 165 -7.96 -3.04 -7.54
C THR A 165 -7.71 -2.69 -6.07
N ASP A 166 -6.99 -1.62 -5.81
CA ASP A 166 -6.74 -1.09 -4.47
C ASP A 166 -7.06 0.40 -4.48
N LEU A 167 -8.02 0.80 -3.66
CA LEU A 167 -8.58 2.14 -3.60
C LEU A 167 -8.51 2.66 -2.17
N MET A 168 -7.98 3.86 -2.02
CA MET A 168 -7.91 4.59 -0.75
C MET A 168 -8.52 5.97 -0.90
N ALA A 169 -9.32 6.39 0.07
CA ALA A 169 -9.77 7.77 0.18
C ALA A 169 -9.79 8.19 1.65
N GLY A 170 -9.45 9.43 1.94
CA GLY A 170 -9.37 9.90 3.31
C GLY A 170 -9.09 11.39 3.43
N MET A 171 -8.71 11.78 4.65
CA MET A 171 -8.22 13.10 4.97
C MET A 171 -6.85 13.00 5.62
N GLN A 172 -6.05 14.04 5.46
CA GLN A 172 -4.83 14.23 6.25
C GLN A 172 -4.87 15.58 6.97
N TYR A 173 -4.19 15.64 8.11
CA TYR A 173 -3.97 16.84 8.89
C TYR A 173 -2.48 17.10 9.01
N ARG A 174 -2.02 18.20 8.42
CA ARG A 174 -0.61 18.61 8.35
C ARG A 174 -0.18 19.39 9.60
N LEU A 175 0.98 19.03 10.10
CA LEU A 175 1.68 19.63 11.22
C LEU A 175 3.04 20.09 10.69
N PRO A 176 3.17 21.34 10.23
CA PRO A 176 4.44 21.85 9.74
C PRO A 176 5.43 22.03 10.89
N PHE A 177 6.68 21.63 10.67
CA PHE A 177 7.85 21.82 11.52
C PHE A 177 8.95 22.55 10.73
N GLU A 178 9.99 23.05 11.40
CA GLU A 178 11.06 23.81 10.73
C GLU A 178 11.81 22.95 9.70
N GLY A 179 11.42 23.08 8.42
CA GLY A 179 12.00 22.34 7.30
C GLY A 179 11.46 20.93 7.10
N SER A 180 10.40 20.54 7.80
CA SER A 180 9.77 19.22 7.66
C SER A 180 8.28 19.27 7.97
N GLU A 181 7.55 18.20 7.68
CA GLU A 181 6.11 18.11 7.94
C GLU A 181 5.75 16.73 8.47
N VAL A 182 4.93 16.69 9.52
CA VAL A 182 4.23 15.46 9.92
C VAL A 182 2.78 15.58 9.48
N ALA A 183 2.21 14.56 8.85
CA ALA A 183 0.77 14.52 8.60
C ALA A 183 0.13 13.31 9.27
N LEU A 184 -0.98 13.53 9.97
CA LEU A 184 -1.85 12.48 10.49
C LEU A 184 -2.91 12.16 9.44
N ARG A 185 -3.07 10.89 9.08
CA ARG A 185 -3.93 10.44 7.97
C ARG A 185 -5.02 9.53 8.51
N ALA A 186 -6.23 9.67 8.01
CA ALA A 186 -7.35 8.81 8.36
C ALA A 186 -8.27 8.64 7.16
N GLY A 187 -8.82 7.45 6.97
CA GLY A 187 -9.71 7.22 5.85
C GLY A 187 -10.19 5.79 5.74
N TYR A 188 -10.52 5.40 4.52
CA TYR A 188 -11.02 4.08 4.18
C TYR A 188 -10.24 3.52 2.98
N ARG A 189 -9.87 2.24 3.07
CA ARG A 189 -9.16 1.51 2.02
C ARG A 189 -9.91 0.23 1.67
N VAL A 190 -9.93 -0.09 0.38
CA VAL A 190 -10.57 -1.27 -0.19
C VAL A 190 -9.60 -1.92 -1.17
N ILE A 191 -9.33 -3.20 -0.97
CA ILE A 191 -8.57 -4.06 -1.86
C ILE A 191 -9.51 -5.14 -2.37
N ASP A 192 -9.57 -5.27 -3.69
CA ASP A 192 -10.30 -6.29 -4.42
C ASP A 192 -9.32 -7.02 -5.33
N LEU A 193 -9.12 -8.31 -5.06
CA LEU A 193 -8.27 -9.21 -5.84
C LEU A 193 -9.15 -10.35 -6.37
N GLU A 194 -9.28 -10.44 -7.68
CA GLU A 194 -10.01 -11.48 -8.38
C GLU A 194 -9.01 -12.29 -9.22
N ALA A 195 -8.95 -13.62 -9.02
CA ALA A 195 -8.12 -14.50 -9.84
C ALA A 195 -8.80 -15.84 -10.12
N ASP A 196 -8.60 -16.36 -11.33
CA ASP A 196 -9.17 -17.64 -11.78
C ASP A 196 -8.62 -18.86 -11.02
N ALA A 197 -7.43 -18.74 -10.41
CA ALA A 197 -6.75 -19.82 -9.68
C ALA A 197 -7.40 -20.16 -8.32
N PHE A 198 -8.28 -19.31 -7.79
CA PHE A 198 -8.95 -19.55 -6.51
C PHE A 198 -10.19 -20.47 -6.64
N ALA A 199 -10.22 -21.37 -7.63
CA ALA A 199 -11.39 -22.20 -7.96
C ALA A 199 -11.96 -22.93 -6.73
N SER A 200 -13.20 -22.57 -6.36
CA SER A 200 -13.99 -23.19 -5.31
C SER A 200 -15.31 -23.65 -5.93
N SER A 201 -15.78 -24.84 -5.57
CA SER A 201 -17.09 -25.37 -6.01
C SER A 201 -18.29 -24.61 -5.44
N LEU A 202 -18.06 -23.55 -4.65
CA LEU A 202 -19.08 -22.75 -3.96
C LEU A 202 -19.36 -21.37 -4.59
N GLY A 203 -18.64 -20.93 -5.64
CA GLY A 203 -18.97 -19.66 -6.33
C GLY A 203 -17.79 -18.92 -6.98
N LYS A 204 -17.97 -17.60 -7.19
CA LYS A 204 -16.93 -16.68 -7.71
C LYS A 204 -15.90 -16.41 -6.63
N SER A 205 -14.63 -16.56 -6.95
CA SER A 205 -13.57 -16.52 -5.97
C SER A 205 -12.84 -15.18 -6.01
N PHE A 206 -13.21 -14.31 -5.07
CA PHE A 206 -12.67 -12.97 -4.90
C PHE A 206 -12.18 -12.79 -3.47
N ILE A 207 -11.05 -12.10 -3.30
CA ILE A 207 -10.57 -11.62 -2.02
C ILE A 207 -10.95 -10.15 -1.92
N PHE A 208 -11.91 -9.86 -1.03
CA PHE A 208 -12.34 -8.49 -0.78
C PHE A 208 -11.97 -8.09 0.64
N ALA A 209 -11.08 -7.11 0.78
CA ALA A 209 -10.57 -6.60 2.04
C ALA A 209 -10.88 -5.11 2.14
N HIS A 210 -11.58 -4.68 3.17
CA HIS A 210 -11.95 -3.27 3.33
C HIS A 210 -11.90 -2.82 4.78
N GLY A 211 -11.67 -1.53 5.00
CA GLY A 211 -11.80 -0.97 6.33
C GLY A 211 -11.17 0.40 6.49
N TRP A 212 -11.28 0.94 7.70
CA TRP A 212 -10.73 2.25 8.04
C TRP A 212 -9.25 2.13 8.37
N PHE A 213 -8.48 3.16 8.02
CA PHE A 213 -7.07 3.27 8.37
C PHE A 213 -6.80 4.55 9.16
N LEU A 214 -5.75 4.51 9.97
CA LEU A 214 -5.14 5.64 10.65
C LEU A 214 -3.63 5.56 10.43
N GLY A 215 -2.98 6.65 10.10
CA GLY A 215 -1.55 6.66 9.85
C GLY A 215 -0.88 7.98 10.19
N ALA A 216 0.43 7.96 10.15
CA ALA A 216 1.26 9.15 10.22
C ALA A 216 2.30 9.08 9.10
N GLN A 217 2.61 10.22 8.51
CA GLN A 217 3.73 10.38 7.59
C GLN A 217 4.63 11.52 8.06
N TYR A 218 5.91 11.42 7.75
CA TYR A 218 6.92 12.44 7.98
C TYR A 218 7.65 12.73 6.66
N ARG A 219 7.71 14.00 6.29
CA ARG A 219 8.28 14.52 5.05
C ARG A 219 9.40 15.51 5.38
N PHE A 220 10.57 15.36 4.75
CA PHE A 220 11.77 16.15 5.01
C PHE A 220 12.73 16.20 3.82
#